data_AF-A0A3R7DAQ0-F1
#
_entry.id   AF-A0A3R7DAQ0-F1
#
_cell.length_a   1.000
_cell.length_b   1.000
_cell.length_c   1.000
_cell.angle_alpha   90.00
_cell.angle_beta   90.00
_cell.angle_gamma   90.00
#
_symmetry.space_group_name_H-M   'P 1'
#
loop_
_entity.id
_entity.type
_entity.pdbx_description
1 polymer ?
#
loop_
_entity_poly.entity_id
_entity_poly.type
_entity_poly.pdbx_seq_one_letter_code
_entity_poly.pdbx_strand_id
1 'polypeptide(L)' 'MVEDNVIIGGGVIILPDITIKENSVIAAGSIVTKDVPSDTVVSGFPAKFMMTRKEYEAKKKLFIESKQHKRNKP' A
#
# COMPACT_ATOMS: atom_id res chain seq x y z
N MET A 1 -7.98 7.45 -12.63
CA MET A 1 -8.54 8.29 -11.55
C MET A 1 -8.00 7.79 -10.21
N VAL A 2 -7.72 8.69 -9.27
CA VAL A 2 -7.30 8.33 -7.90
C VAL A 2 -8.33 8.91 -6.94
N GLU A 3 -8.97 8.04 -6.15
CA GLU A 3 -9.95 8.43 -5.13
C GLU A 3 -9.28 8.84 -3.81
N ASP A 4 -10.10 9.14 -2.79
CA ASP A 4 -9.64 9.70 -1.52
C ASP A 4 -8.85 8.71 -0.66
N ASN A 5 -7.95 9.24 0.17
CA ASN A 5 -7.16 8.49 1.15
C ASN A 5 -6.28 7.36 0.57
N VAL A 6 -6.02 7.41 -0.74
CA VAL A 6 -5.10 6.50 -1.41
C VAL A 6 -3.67 6.82 -1.01
N ILE A 7 -2.91 5.80 -0.65
CA ILE A 7 -1.49 5.91 -0.32
C ILE A 7 -0.68 5.37 -1.49
N ILE A 8 0.16 6.21 -2.10
CA ILE A 8 1.03 5.82 -3.22
C ILE A 8 2.48 5.83 -2.72
N GLY A 9 3.12 4.66 -2.75
CA GLY A 9 4.55 4.54 -2.45
C GLY A 9 5.43 5.21 -3.52
N GLY A 10 6.68 5.52 -3.16
CA GLY A 10 7.63 6.10 -4.10
C GLY A 10 7.93 5.19 -5.30
N GLY A 11 8.09 5.77 -6.49
CA GLY A 11 8.46 5.04 -7.71
C GLY A 11 7.36 4.15 -8.29
N VAL A 12 6.09 4.41 -7.95
CA VAL A 12 4.95 3.72 -8.56
C VAL A 12 4.70 4.24 -9.97
N ILE A 13 4.35 3.33 -10.88
CA ILE A 13 3.89 3.64 -12.24
C ILE A 13 2.45 3.16 -12.37
N ILE A 14 1.53 4.03 -12.77
CA ILE A 14 0.12 3.71 -13.00
C ILE A 14 -0.14 3.83 -14.50
N LEU A 15 -0.66 2.78 -15.12
CA LEU A 15 -1.01 2.82 -16.53
C LEU A 15 -2.23 3.74 -16.80
N PRO A 16 -2.40 4.25 -18.03
CA PRO A 16 -3.58 5.03 -18.40
C PRO A 16 -4.87 4.25 -18.18
N ASP A 17 -5.96 4.98 -17.94
CA ASP A 17 -7.33 4.44 -17.80
C ASP A 17 -7.55 3.53 -16.59
N ILE A 18 -6.69 3.64 -15.56
CA ILE A 18 -6.81 2.89 -14.31
C ILE A 18 -7.51 3.72 -13.23
N THR A 19 -8.42 3.11 -12.50
CA THR A 19 -9.04 3.67 -11.29
C THR A 19 -8.48 3.01 -10.03
N ILE A 20 -7.97 3.85 -9.12
CA ILE A 20 -7.56 3.44 -7.78
C ILE A 20 -8.61 3.95 -6.80
N LYS A 21 -9.34 3.01 -6.19
CA LYS A 21 -10.43 3.33 -5.29
C LYS A 21 -9.97 3.70 -3.88
N GLU A 22 -10.89 4.26 -3.10
CA GLU A 22 -10.64 4.82 -1.77
C GLU A 22 -9.89 3.89 -0.81
N ASN A 23 -9.09 4.50 0.08
CA ASN A 23 -8.30 3.82 1.13
C ASN A 23 -7.27 2.77 0.63
N SER A 24 -7.07 2.66 -0.69
CA SER A 24 -6.11 1.73 -1.27
C SER A 24 -4.68 2.12 -0.99
N VAL A 25 -3.78 1.13 -0.92
CA VAL A 25 -2.34 1.35 -0.72
C VAL A 25 -1.57 0.70 -1.87
N ILE A 26 -0.78 1.50 -2.58
CA ILE A 26 0.14 1.02 -3.60
C ILE A 26 1.55 0.97 -3.01
N ALA A 27 2.15 -0.21 -2.93
CA ALA A 27 3.51 -0.36 -2.43
C ALA A 27 4.53 0.34 -3.34
N ALA A 28 5.64 0.80 -2.76
CA ALA A 28 6.72 1.44 -3.51
C ALA A 28 7.25 0.53 -4.63
N GLY A 29 7.58 1.12 -5.78
CA GLY A 29 8.10 0.39 -6.96
C GLY A 29 7.07 -0.48 -7.70
N SER A 30 5.78 -0.34 -7.42
CA SER A 30 4.74 -1.14 -8.09
C SER A 30 4.32 -0.57 -9.44
N ILE A 31 3.93 -1.45 -10.37
CA ILE A 31 3.43 -1.06 -11.70
C ILE A 31 1.97 -1.51 -11.83
N VAL A 32 1.05 -0.55 -11.74
CA VAL A 32 -0.39 -0.79 -11.70
C VAL A 32 -0.94 -0.90 -13.12
N THR A 33 -1.39 -2.10 -13.47
CA THR A 33 -1.89 -2.46 -14.81
C THR A 33 -3.39 -2.75 -14.86
N LYS A 34 -4.06 -2.75 -13.69
CA LYS A 34 -5.50 -2.99 -13.54
C LYS A 34 -6.07 -2.12 -12.41
N ASP A 35 -7.37 -1.89 -12.44
CA ASP A 35 -8.09 -1.18 -11.38
C ASP A 35 -7.85 -1.79 -10.01
N VAL A 36 -7.76 -0.91 -9.01
CA VAL A 36 -7.47 -1.27 -7.62
C VAL A 36 -8.74 -1.07 -6.78
N PRO A 37 -9.29 -2.15 -6.18
CA PRO A 37 -10.48 -2.05 -5.33
C PRO A 37 -10.22 -1.31 -4.02
N SER A 38 -11.27 -0.76 -3.42
CA SER A 38 -11.20 -0.03 -2.15
C SER A 38 -10.65 -0.91 -1.02
N ASP A 39 -9.99 -0.30 -0.04
CA ASP A 39 -9.45 -0.99 1.14
C ASP A 39 -8.47 -2.14 0.81
N THR A 40 -7.80 -2.10 -0.34
CA THR A 40 -6.81 -3.10 -0.73
C THR A 40 -5.39 -2.56 -0.71
N VAL A 41 -4.43 -3.45 -0.50
CA VAL A 41 -3.01 -3.18 -0.67
C VAL A 41 -2.50 -3.99 -1.85
N VAL A 42 -1.93 -3.31 -2.85
CA VAL A 42 -1.35 -3.94 -4.03
C VAL A 42 0.15 -3.69 -4.10
N SER A 43 0.88 -4.63 -4.69
CA SER A 43 2.34 -4.52 -4.83
C SER A 43 2.88 -5.28 -6.04
N GLY A 44 4.07 -4.89 -6.49
CA GLY A 44 4.86 -5.62 -7.48
C GLY A 44 4.65 -5.18 -8.93
N PHE A 45 5.21 -5.97 -9.85
CA PHE A 45 5.10 -5.76 -11.30
C PHE A 45 4.75 -7.09 -12.00
N PRO A 46 3.55 -7.21 -12.60
CA PRO A 46 2.40 -6.29 -12.47
C PRO A 46 1.87 -6.26 -11.04
N ALA A 47 1.28 -5.13 -10.62
CA ALA A 47 0.72 -4.95 -9.28
C ALA A 47 -0.41 -5.97 -9.03
N LYS A 48 -0.29 -6.72 -7.94
CA LYS A 48 -1.27 -7.73 -7.51
C LYS A 48 -1.72 -7.45 -6.09
N PHE A 49 -2.93 -7.90 -5.77
CA PHE A 49 -3.44 -7.91 -4.41
C PHE A 49 -2.45 -8.63 -3.49
N MET A 50 -2.05 -7.95 -2.42
CA MET A 50 -1.15 -8.48 -1.41
C MET A 50 -1.90 -8.78 -0.11
N MET A 51 -2.70 -7.83 0.35
CA MET A 51 -3.49 -7.95 1.59
C MET A 51 -4.55 -6.85 1.65
N THR A 52 -5.44 -6.92 2.64
CA THR A 52 -6.42 -5.87 2.93
C THR A 52 -5.79 -4.71 3.69
N ARG A 53 -6.42 -3.53 3.63
CA ARG A 53 -6.01 -2.33 4.36
C ARG A 53 -5.94 -2.58 5.88
N LYS A 54 -6.90 -3.33 6.42
CA LYS A 54 -6.95 -3.70 7.85
C LYS A 54 -5.72 -4.50 8.28
N GLU A 55 -5.34 -5.50 7.48
CA GLU A 55 -4.16 -6.33 7.75
C GLU A 55 -2.87 -5.53 7.65
N TYR A 56 -2.79 -4.62 6.68
CA TYR A 56 -1.65 -3.73 6.51
C TYR A 56 -1.46 -2.83 7.73
N GLU A 57 -2.53 -2.22 8.25
CA GLU A 57 -2.47 -1.38 9.44
C GLU A 57 -2.09 -2.17 10.71
N ALA A 58 -2.61 -3.38 10.87
CA ALA A 58 -2.23 -4.27 11.97
C ALA A 58 -0.72 -4.59 11.94
N LYS A 59 -0.19 -4.98 10.78
CA LYS A 59 1.25 -5.25 10.59
C LYS A 59 2.10 -3.99 10.79
N LYS A 60 1.63 -2.83 10.33
CA LYS A 60 2.31 -1.55 10.52
C LYS A 60 2.45 -1.18 11.99
N LYS A 61 1.39 -1.37 12.80
CA LYS A 61 1.43 -1.13 14.25
C LYS A 61 2.48 -2.02 14.94
N LEU A 62 2.47 -3.33 14.64
CA LEU A 62 3.44 -4.29 15.18
C LEU A 62 4.89 -3.94 14.79
N PHE A 63 5.11 -3.49 13.55
CA PHE A 63 6.44 -3.07 13.08
C PHE A 63 6.94 -1.79 13.77
N ILE A 64 6.03 -0.84 14.03
CA ILE A 64 6.37 0.41 14.74
C ILE A 64 6.72 0.11 16.21
N GLU A 65 5.90 -0.72 16.87
CA GLU A 65 6.11 -1.12 18.27
C GLU A 65 7.42 -1.87 18.47
N SER A 66 7.72 -2.83 17.59
CA SER A 66 9.01 -3.55 17.63
C SER A 66 10.23 -2.66 17.36
N LYS A 67 10.09 -1.60 16.55
CA LYS A 67 11.16 -0.61 16.34
C LYS A 67 11.37 0.32 17.54
N GLN A 68 10.31 0.69 18.26
CA GLN A 68 10.45 1.48 19.49
C GLN A 68 11.21 0.70 20.57
N HIS A 69 10.94 -0.61 20.69
CA HIS A 69 11.67 -1.46 21.63
C HIS A 69 13.18 -1.58 21.28
N LYS A 70 13.54 -1.64 19.99
CA LYS A 70 14.96 -1.67 19.58
C LYS A 70 15.69 -0.33 19.73
N ARG A 71 14.98 0.80 19.73
CA ARG A 71 15.57 2.14 19.86
C ARG A 71 15.82 2.57 21.31
N ASN A 72 15.16 1.92 22.28
CA ASN A 72 15.33 2.18 23.72
C ASN A 72 16.25 1.15 24.42
N LYS A 73 17.00 0.34 23.68
CA LYS A 73 18.02 -0.55 24.28
C LYS A 73 19.27 0.29 24.60
N PRO A 74 19.81 0.24 25.83
CA PRO A 74 20.97 1.04 26.24
C PRO A 74 22.22 0.70 25.43
#